data_AF-A0AAV3XUK5-F1
#
_entry.id   AF-A0AAV3XUK5-F1
#
_cell.length_a   1.000
_cell.length_b   1.000
_cell.length_c   1.000
_cell.angle_alpha   90.00
_cell.angle_beta   90.00
_cell.angle_gamma   90.00
#
_symmetry.space_group_name_H-M   'P 1'
#
loop_
_entity.id
_entity.type
_entity.pdbx_description
1 polymer ?
#
loop_
_entity_poly.entity_id
_entity_poly.type
_entity_poly.pdbx_seq_one_letter_code
_entity_poly.pdbx_strand_id
1 'polypeptide(L)'
;MKKHPQQKGSSSPLERLRERIGLTQEELCRRCGIPLRTYARWVAGDGVSRPNIPQIKALCRELGISIEELPDDFGPLEERSPNPE
;
A
#
# COMPACT_ATOMS: atom_id res chain seq x y z
N MET A 1 15.53 -15.92 10.82
CA MET A 1 14.32 -15.12 11.13
C MET A 1 14.58 -13.67 10.72
N LYS A 2 13.87 -13.13 9.72
CA LYS A 2 14.17 -11.80 9.18
C LYS A 2 13.52 -10.73 10.06
N LYS A 3 14.35 -9.91 10.70
CA LYS A 3 13.93 -8.77 11.51
C LYS A 3 13.30 -7.72 10.59
N HIS A 4 12.07 -7.30 10.87
CA HIS A 4 11.51 -6.09 10.30
C HIS A 4 11.71 -4.98 11.36
N PRO A 5 12.75 -4.14 11.25
CA PRO A 5 12.84 -2.97 12.10
C PRO A 5 11.69 -2.04 11.76
N GLN A 6 10.67 -2.08 12.61
CA GLN A 6 9.59 -1.10 12.63
C GLN A 6 10.17 0.20 13.16
N GLN A 7 10.34 1.26 12.35
CA GLN A 7 10.46 2.63 12.86
C GLN A 7 10.03 3.70 11.85
N LYS A 8 9.12 4.55 12.37
CA LYS A 8 8.92 5.99 12.17
C LYS A 8 8.07 6.48 10.99
N GLY A 9 6.83 6.82 11.35
CA GLY A 9 6.08 7.99 10.86
C GLY A 9 5.56 7.86 9.43
N SER A 10 4.23 7.77 9.28
CA SER A 10 3.52 7.76 7.98
C SER A 10 3.53 6.42 7.24
N SER A 11 3.11 5.32 7.90
CA SER A 11 2.86 4.06 7.18
C SER A 11 1.65 4.25 6.26
N SER A 12 1.89 4.14 4.96
CA SER A 12 0.86 4.18 3.92
C SER A 12 -0.31 3.23 4.26
N PRO A 13 -1.57 3.57 3.92
CA PRO A 13 -2.71 2.68 4.10
C PRO A 13 -2.49 1.28 3.51
N LEU A 14 -1.83 1.19 2.35
CA LEU A 14 -1.53 -0.07 1.69
C LEU A 14 -0.52 -0.91 2.48
N GLU A 15 0.49 -0.27 3.06
CA GLU A 15 1.46 -0.97 3.90
C GLU A 15 0.81 -1.53 5.16
N ARG A 16 -0.08 -0.77 5.80
CA ARG A 16 -0.82 -1.24 6.98
C ARG A 16 -1.67 -2.48 6.69
N LEU A 17 -2.34 -2.52 5.54
CA LEU A 17 -3.12 -3.68 5.10
C LEU A 17 -2.21 -4.90 4.85
N ARG A 18 -1.07 -4.69 4.20
CA ARG A 18 -0.07 -5.74 3.96
C ARG A 18 0.51 -6.28 5.28
N GLU A 19 0.81 -5.41 6.23
CA GLU A 19 1.37 -5.79 7.52
C GLU A 19 0.37 -6.62 8.34
N ARG A 20 -0.94 -6.31 8.25
CA ARG A 20 -2.01 -7.08 8.92
C ARG A 20 -2.03 -8.55 8.51
N ILE A 21 -1.69 -8.85 7.27
CA ILE A 21 -1.63 -10.23 6.73
C ILE A 21 -0.23 -10.84 6.81
N GLY A 22 0.76 -10.11 7.35
CA GLY A 22 2.12 -10.60 7.57
C GLY A 22 2.95 -10.85 6.30
N LEU A 23 2.57 -10.27 5.15
CA LEU A 23 3.32 -10.42 3.91
C LEU A 23 4.42 -9.37 3.77
N THR A 24 5.51 -9.71 3.08
CA THR A 24 6.51 -8.72 2.64
C THR A 24 6.01 -7.98 1.39
N GLN A 25 6.60 -6.82 1.07
CA GLN A 25 6.26 -6.08 -0.15
C GLN A 25 6.47 -6.95 -1.40
N GLU A 26 7.60 -7.66 -1.47
CA GLU A 26 7.94 -8.58 -2.56
C GLU A 26 6.92 -9.70 -2.73
N GLU A 27 6.47 -10.29 -1.62
CA GLU A 27 5.51 -11.41 -1.64
C GLU A 27 4.14 -10.94 -2.10
N LEU A 28 3.63 -9.82 -1.56
CA LEU A 28 2.36 -9.24 -2.03
C LEU A 28 2.44 -8.88 -3.52
N CYS A 29 3.53 -8.24 -3.96
CA CYS A 29 3.75 -7.90 -5.36
C CYS A 29 3.77 -9.14 -6.26
N ARG A 30 4.48 -10.18 -5.85
CA ARG A 30 4.57 -11.45 -6.60
C ARG A 30 3.21 -12.10 -6.75
N ARG A 31 2.42 -12.16 -5.67
CA ARG A 31 1.08 -12.76 -5.69
C ARG A 31 0.07 -11.95 -6.49
N CYS A 32 0.19 -10.62 -6.44
CA CYS A 32 -0.66 -9.73 -7.23
C CYS A 32 -0.21 -9.57 -8.70
N GLY A 33 0.97 -10.06 -9.07
CA GLY A 33 1.56 -9.84 -10.39
C GLY A 33 1.96 -8.38 -10.66
N ILE A 34 2.32 -7.64 -9.61
CA ILE A 34 2.64 -6.21 -9.68
C ILE A 34 4.15 -6.03 -9.56
N PRO A 35 4.79 -5.19 -10.39
CA PRO A 35 6.20 -4.86 -10.23
C PRO A 35 6.45 -4.16 -8.89
N LEU A 36 7.50 -4.56 -8.16
CA LEU A 36 7.87 -3.94 -6.87
C LEU A 36 8.06 -2.41 -7.00
N ARG A 37 8.62 -1.94 -8.13
CA ARG A 37 8.76 -0.50 -8.41
C ARG A 37 7.41 0.24 -8.42
N THR A 38 6.36 -0.42 -8.92
CA THR A 38 5.03 0.17 -9.04
C THR A 38 4.39 0.28 -7.67
N TYR A 39 4.52 -0.78 -6.86
CA TYR A 39 4.10 -0.76 -5.46
C TYR A 39 4.83 0.33 -4.66
N ALA A 40 6.15 0.47 -4.82
CA ALA A 40 6.92 1.51 -4.12
C ALA A 40 6.45 2.93 -4.48
N ARG A 41 6.11 3.19 -5.75
CA ARG A 41 5.54 4.47 -6.18
C ARG A 41 4.17 4.75 -5.57
N TRP A 42 3.33 3.72 -5.45
CA TRP A 42 2.04 3.84 -4.78
C TRP A 42 2.22 4.23 -3.32
N VAL A 43 3.08 3.51 -2.60
CA VAL A 43 3.38 3.78 -1.19
C VAL A 43 4.02 5.15 -0.97
N ALA A 44 4.81 5.63 -1.94
CA ALA A 44 5.41 6.97 -1.89
C ALA A 44 4.42 8.11 -2.22
N GLY A 45 3.21 7.82 -2.69
CA GLY A 45 2.25 8.84 -3.10
C GLY A 45 2.60 9.53 -4.42
N ASP A 46 3.39 8.90 -5.29
CA ASP A 46 3.95 9.52 -6.50
C ASP A 46 2.91 9.86 -7.58
N GLY A 47 1.61 9.62 -7.36
CA GLY A 47 0.46 10.12 -8.16
C GLY A 47 0.35 9.65 -9.63
N VAL A 48 1.44 9.19 -10.22
CA VAL A 48 1.59 8.90 -11.66
C VAL A 48 1.06 7.52 -12.04
N SER A 49 0.85 6.63 -11.08
CA SER A 49 0.30 5.30 -11.33
C SER A 49 -0.77 4.97 -10.32
N ARG A 50 -2.02 4.87 -10.75
CA ARG A 50 -3.09 4.21 -10.00
C ARG A 50 -3.17 2.74 -10.39
N PRO A 51 -3.57 1.85 -9.46
CA PRO A 51 -3.83 0.46 -9.81
C PRO A 51 -4.99 0.38 -10.82
N ASN A 52 -4.87 -0.50 -11.81
CA ASN A 52 -5.97 -0.81 -12.72
C ASN A 52 -6.92 -1.85 -12.10
N ILE A 53 -8.10 -2.07 -12.70
CA ILE A 53 -9.11 -3.00 -12.18
C ILE A 53 -8.56 -4.42 -11.91
N PRO A 54 -7.73 -5.04 -12.80
CA PRO A 54 -7.08 -6.31 -12.49
C PRO A 54 -6.21 -6.27 -11.23
N GLN A 55 -5.41 -5.23 -11.05
CA GLN A 55 -4.54 -5.06 -9.88
C GLN A 55 -5.35 -4.84 -8.61
N ILE A 56 -6.42 -4.06 -8.69
CA ILE A 56 -7.37 -3.85 -7.59
C ILE A 56 -7.97 -5.20 -7.16
N LYS A 57 -8.47 -5.99 -8.10
CA LYS A 57 -9.02 -7.33 -7.79
C LYS A 57 -7.97 -8.25 -7.15
N ALA A 58 -6.73 -8.21 -7.64
CA ALA A 58 -5.65 -8.99 -7.07
C ALA A 58 -5.30 -8.54 -5.65
N LEU A 59 -5.22 -7.23 -5.40
CA LEU A 59 -5.02 -6.66 -4.07
C LEU A 59 -6.13 -7.07 -3.11
N CYS A 60 -7.40 -6.90 -3.47
CA CYS A 60 -8.54 -7.32 -2.65
C CYS A 60 -8.46 -8.82 -2.28
N ARG A 61 -8.15 -9.66 -3.26
CA ARG A 61 -8.02 -11.11 -3.06
C ARG A 61 -6.89 -11.47 -2.10
N GLU A 62 -5.70 -10.89 -2.29
CA GLU A 62 -4.53 -11.21 -1.47
C GLU A 62 -4.57 -10.57 -0.08
N LEU A 63 -5.17 -9.38 0.03
CA LEU A 63 -5.39 -8.69 1.30
C LEU A 63 -6.58 -9.25 2.09
N GLY A 64 -7.45 -10.04 1.44
CA GLY A 64 -8.65 -10.59 2.05
C GLY A 64 -9.67 -9.52 2.41
N ILE A 65 -9.73 -8.44 1.64
CA ILE A 65 -10.62 -7.30 1.86
C ILE A 65 -11.53 -7.06 0.65
N SER A 66 -12.67 -6.42 0.89
CA SER A 66 -13.55 -5.93 -0.19
C SER A 66 -12.98 -4.68 -0.84
N ILE A 67 -13.50 -4.34 -2.01
CA ILE A 67 -13.15 -3.09 -2.71
C ILE A 67 -13.45 -1.84 -1.86
N GLU A 68 -14.50 -1.90 -1.04
CA GLU A 68 -14.92 -0.80 -0.15
C GLU A 68 -13.93 -0.55 1.00
N GLU A 69 -13.13 -1.55 1.36
CA GLU A 69 -12.09 -1.44 2.39
C GLU A 69 -10.73 -1.07 1.80
N LEU A 70 -10.60 -1.10 0.47
CA LEU A 70 -9.38 -0.69 -0.22
C LEU A 70 -9.30 0.85 -0.20
N PRO A 71 -8.21 1.45 0.29
CA PRO A 71 -8.09 2.88 0.38
C PRO A 71 -8.01 3.52 -1.01
N ASP A 72 -8.61 4.70 -1.16
CA ASP A 72 -8.58 5.48 -2.40
C ASP A 72 -7.16 5.96 -2.76
N ASP A 73 -6.32 6.17 -1.74
CA ASP A 73 -4.93 6.57 -1.89
C ASP A 73 -3.99 5.63 -1.13
N PHE A 74 -2.89 5.28 -1.78
CA PHE A 74 -1.89 4.37 -1.24
C PHE A 74 -0.64 5.11 -0.77
N GLY A 75 -0.56 6.42 -0.89
CA GLY A 75 0.56 7.21 -0.40
C GLY A 75 0.61 7.30 1.12
N PRO A 76 1.63 7.95 1.69
CA PRO A 76 1.60 8.29 3.11
C PRO A 76 0.36 9.16 3.36
N LEU A 77 -0.30 8.94 4.51
CA LEU A 77 -1.27 9.90 5.01
C LEU A 77 -0.48 11.15 5.38
N GLU A 78 -0.34 12.10 4.46
CA GLU A 78 0.14 13.43 4.82
C GLU A 78 -0.79 13.93 5.94
N GLU A 79 -0.21 14.17 7.12
CA GLU A 79 -0.81 15.11 8.04
C GLU A 79 -1.00 16.39 7.23
N ARG A 80 -2.21 16.60 6.72
CA ARG A 80 -2.68 17.92 6.33
C ARG A 80 -2.44 18.78 7.57
N SER A 81 -1.27 19.40 7.67
CA SER A 81 -1.09 20.55 8.53
C SER A 81 -2.24 21.48 8.18
N PRO A 82 -3.10 21.87 9.13
CA PRO A 82 -4.09 22.89 8.86
C PRO A 82 -3.30 24.10 8.37
N ASN A 83 -3.55 24.48 7.12
CA ASN A 83 -2.97 25.67 6.51
C ASN A 83 -3.21 26.83 7.47
N PRO A 84 -2.18 27.48 8.06
CA PRO A 84 -2.42 28.70 8.80
C PRO A 84 -2.94 29.75 7.80
N GLU A 85 -4.09 30.35 8.12
CA GLU A 85 -4.70 31.48 7.39
C GLU A 85 -3.73 32.65 7.18
#